data_AF-A0A957IA88-F1
#
_entry.id   AF-A0A957IA88-F1
#
_cell.length_a   1.000
_cell.length_b   1.000
_cell.length_c   1.000
_cell.angle_alpha   90.00
_cell.angle_beta   90.00
_cell.angle_gamma   90.00
#
_symmetry.space_group_name_H-M   'P 1'
#
loop_
_entity.id
_entity.type
_entity.pdbx_description
1 polymer ?
#
loop_
_entity_poly.entity_id
_entity_poly.type
_entity_poly.pdbx_seq_one_letter_code
_entity_poly.pdbx_strand_id
1 'polypeptide(L)'
;SDNGDRKMLVWRSPNQLGEYVVLEPTEASHIIEWETPGGRQLSYPKMQSRLLPDRIDSCNYQYGRLSEASDSQFVAESYSIEAMLSTIQRAAANQGVLGAHCNALMLCKAIYGRLPDKLPATLEAVIDGSVKTGLDLTPVKQWNQMAITRMVKHGQTKANRAMPDVLLDRLPEWLREQANTAEHHWLDTLANALDMHKAQYCADVEALAYEACPPLELFEHGRDWLHVGKELRQVYSRVIRQAINGNDEVAPDDVSTALSTSFDAARVASETFLSQWPADKRHNVLIGAAAYLYAQGPQNGEPVRDALIWQLGKKRDGDGSGRESGIAQAMLEALRQIGLLGEPMWTTAGAVLHYRDEPCARCAGVPVRISGVWFNWLRATRPDTPATMSLVPKPQRDQAKARIADYVQDKFRGMMLFTEVTDNNRVVTRTPHGNLFGYVQKDHELAAIRHDQWRIAWAHVVDGNVYSILEPIMA
;
A
#
# COMPACT_ATOMS: atom_id res chain seq x y z
N SER A 1 19.30 -3.51 -28.12
CA SER A 1 18.60 -3.82 -29.38
C SER A 1 19.56 -4.49 -30.33
N ASP A 2 19.03 -5.28 -31.26
CA ASP A 2 19.78 -5.74 -32.43
C ASP A 2 20.37 -4.49 -33.11
N ASN A 3 21.70 -4.44 -33.27
CA ASN A 3 22.49 -3.34 -33.86
C ASN A 3 22.50 -1.97 -33.16
N GLY A 4 21.90 -1.81 -31.98
CA GLY A 4 22.00 -0.57 -31.18
C GLY A 4 20.90 0.48 -31.43
N ASP A 5 19.97 0.20 -32.35
CA ASP A 5 18.89 1.13 -32.70
C ASP A 5 17.86 1.28 -31.56
N ARG A 6 17.37 2.50 -31.33
CA ARG A 6 16.31 2.74 -30.35
C ARG A 6 14.97 2.25 -30.93
N LYS A 7 14.18 1.57 -30.11
CA LYS A 7 12.87 1.03 -30.51
C LYS A 7 11.88 1.24 -29.37
N MET A 8 10.64 1.57 -29.69
CA MET A 8 9.52 1.59 -28.76
C MET A 8 8.70 0.31 -28.95
N LEU A 9 8.54 -0.46 -27.88
CA LEU A 9 7.67 -1.62 -27.85
C LEU A 9 6.31 -1.22 -27.25
N VAL A 10 5.26 -1.27 -28.06
CA VAL A 10 3.90 -0.91 -27.66
C VAL A 10 3.03 -2.17 -27.65
N TRP A 11 2.60 -2.60 -26.48
CA TRP A 11 1.64 -3.70 -26.34
C TRP A 11 0.23 -3.19 -26.62
N ARG A 12 -0.48 -3.82 -27.56
CA ARG A 12 -1.87 -3.46 -27.88
C ARG A 12 -2.86 -4.12 -26.93
N SER A 13 -2.54 -5.33 -26.48
CA SER A 13 -3.27 -6.07 -25.46
C SER A 13 -2.27 -6.87 -24.61
N PRO A 14 -2.33 -6.78 -23.28
CA PRO A 14 -1.52 -7.64 -22.41
C PRO A 14 -2.01 -9.10 -22.41
N ASN A 15 -3.20 -9.37 -22.94
CA ASN A 15 -3.87 -10.66 -22.85
C ASN A 15 -3.57 -11.59 -24.04
N GLN A 16 -2.94 -11.09 -25.11
CA GLN A 16 -2.57 -11.88 -26.28
C GLN A 16 -1.09 -11.70 -26.64
N LEU A 17 -0.31 -12.78 -26.47
CA LEU A 17 1.11 -12.82 -26.81
C LEU A 17 1.29 -12.60 -28.33
N GLY A 18 2.10 -11.61 -28.70
CA GLY A 18 2.31 -11.25 -30.11
C GLY A 18 1.48 -10.03 -30.57
N GLU A 19 0.59 -9.49 -29.73
CA GLU A 19 -0.08 -8.21 -29.97
C GLU A 19 0.77 -7.03 -29.51
N TYR A 20 1.87 -6.81 -30.24
CA TYR A 20 2.71 -5.64 -30.06
C TYR A 20 3.06 -4.99 -31.39
N VAL A 21 3.39 -3.71 -31.33
CA VAL A 21 4.00 -2.97 -32.42
C VAL A 21 5.37 -2.52 -31.96
N VAL A 22 6.38 -2.71 -32.82
CA VAL A 22 7.71 -2.14 -32.64
C VAL A 22 7.79 -0.90 -33.51
N LEU A 23 7.89 0.26 -32.88
CA LEU A 23 8.02 1.56 -33.54
C LEU A 23 9.45 2.07 -33.42
N GLU A 24 9.89 2.81 -34.42
CA GLU A 24 11.12 3.57 -34.34
C GLU A 24 10.80 4.98 -33.81
N PRO A 25 11.43 5.42 -32.71
CA PRO A 25 11.25 6.78 -32.24
C PRO A 25 11.84 7.77 -33.24
N THR A 26 11.13 8.86 -33.48
CA THR A 26 11.62 9.99 -34.30
C THR A 26 12.44 10.96 -33.44
N GLU A 27 13.14 11.91 -34.07
CA GLU A 27 13.82 13.00 -33.33
C GLU A 27 12.85 13.82 -32.45
N ALA A 28 11.58 13.88 -32.82
CA ALA A 28 10.52 14.56 -32.06
C ALA A 28 9.89 13.69 -30.96
N SER A 29 10.26 12.40 -30.86
CA SER A 29 9.71 11.52 -29.83
C SER A 29 10.23 11.95 -28.46
N HIS A 30 9.30 12.26 -27.54
CA HIS A 30 9.65 12.61 -26.18
C HIS A 30 10.32 11.42 -25.48
N ILE A 31 11.60 11.60 -25.17
CA ILE A 31 12.38 10.66 -24.36
C ILE A 31 12.02 10.97 -22.91
N ILE A 32 11.52 9.96 -22.18
CA ILE A 32 11.21 10.15 -20.77
C ILE A 32 12.54 10.23 -20.01
N GLU A 33 12.98 11.46 -19.74
CA GLU A 33 14.13 11.75 -18.90
C GLU A 33 13.64 11.79 -17.45
N TRP A 34 13.82 10.67 -16.74
CA TRP A 34 13.58 10.63 -15.31
C TRP A 34 14.84 11.09 -14.60
N GLU A 35 14.78 12.22 -13.89
CA GLU A 35 15.77 12.51 -12.86
C GLU A 35 15.57 11.52 -11.71
N THR A 36 16.51 10.60 -11.53
CA THR A 36 16.51 9.78 -10.32
C THR A 36 17.33 10.44 -9.22
N PRO A 37 16.91 10.34 -7.95
CA PRO A 37 17.71 10.82 -6.82
C PRO A 37 19.14 10.23 -6.86
N GLY A 38 20.15 11.09 -6.72
CA GLY A 38 21.56 10.69 -6.78
C GLY A 38 22.20 10.71 -8.18
N GLY A 39 21.53 11.28 -9.19
CA GLY A 39 22.11 11.51 -10.52
C GLY A 39 22.27 10.25 -11.37
N ARG A 40 21.60 9.15 -11.02
CA ARG A 40 21.57 7.95 -11.87
C ARG A 40 20.66 8.21 -13.07
N GLN A 41 21.22 8.15 -14.27
CA GLN A 41 20.42 8.23 -15.47
C GLN A 41 19.72 6.86 -15.69
N LEU A 42 18.39 6.85 -15.75
CA LEU A 42 17.63 5.67 -16.12
C LEU A 42 17.95 5.31 -17.58
N SER A 43 18.66 4.19 -17.78
CA SER A 43 18.97 3.69 -19.11
C SER A 43 17.89 2.75 -19.61
N TYR A 44 17.50 2.85 -20.88
CA TYR A 44 16.63 1.87 -21.52
C TYR A 44 17.20 0.45 -21.39
N PRO A 45 16.37 -0.56 -21.07
CA PRO A 45 16.84 -1.93 -20.96
C PRO A 45 17.36 -2.40 -22.33
N LYS A 46 18.55 -2.99 -22.34
CA LYS A 46 19.10 -3.62 -23.54
C LYS A 46 18.38 -4.93 -23.81
N MET A 47 17.36 -4.89 -24.67
CA MET A 47 16.67 -6.08 -25.17
C MET A 47 17.01 -6.39 -26.62
N GLN A 48 16.93 -7.65 -27.03
CA GLN A 48 17.07 -8.10 -28.41
C GLN A 48 15.66 -8.33 -28.99
N SER A 49 15.28 -7.56 -30.02
CA SER A 49 13.94 -7.64 -30.62
C SER A 49 13.64 -9.03 -31.19
N ARG A 50 14.66 -9.75 -31.67
CA ARG A 50 14.54 -11.15 -32.11
C ARG A 50 14.12 -12.16 -31.03
N LEU A 51 14.20 -11.77 -29.75
CA LEU A 51 13.73 -12.60 -28.63
C LEU A 51 12.25 -12.34 -28.29
N LEU A 52 11.61 -11.38 -28.98
CA LEU A 52 10.17 -11.20 -28.86
C LEU A 52 9.46 -12.40 -29.50
N PRO A 53 8.31 -12.83 -28.95
CA PRO A 53 7.50 -13.85 -29.58
C PRO A 53 7.00 -13.37 -30.95
N ASP A 54 6.72 -14.29 -31.86
CA ASP A 54 6.16 -13.96 -33.17
C ASP A 54 4.89 -13.10 -33.01
N ARG A 55 4.71 -12.15 -33.93
CA ARG A 55 3.51 -11.31 -33.93
C ARG A 55 2.27 -12.17 -34.19
N ILE A 56 1.14 -11.74 -33.66
CA ILE A 56 -0.11 -12.52 -33.79
C ILE A 56 -0.52 -12.70 -35.26
N ASP A 57 -0.25 -11.73 -36.13
CA ASP A 57 -0.52 -11.77 -37.57
C ASP A 57 0.41 -12.73 -38.33
N SER A 58 1.52 -13.14 -37.73
CA SER A 58 2.38 -14.22 -38.25
C SER A 58 1.99 -15.61 -37.73
N CYS A 59 1.03 -15.69 -36.79
CA CYS A 59 0.54 -16.95 -36.23
C CYS A 59 -0.76 -17.39 -36.91
N ASN A 60 -0.80 -18.59 -37.50
CA ASN A 60 -2.02 -19.15 -38.08
C ASN A 60 -2.76 -20.04 -37.08
N TYR A 61 -3.70 -19.48 -36.32
CA TYR A 61 -4.60 -20.25 -35.44
C TYR A 61 -5.90 -20.63 -36.17
N GLN A 62 -6.37 -21.86 -35.96
CA GLN A 62 -7.68 -22.31 -36.40
C GLN A 62 -8.69 -22.10 -35.27
N TYR A 63 -9.68 -21.24 -35.51
CA TYR A 63 -10.75 -20.96 -34.56
C TYR A 63 -12.01 -21.75 -34.92
N GLY A 64 -12.66 -22.33 -33.90
CA GLY A 64 -14.03 -22.81 -34.01
C GLY A 64 -15.00 -21.66 -34.29
N ARG A 65 -16.23 -22.01 -34.70
CA ARG A 65 -17.33 -21.05 -34.83
C ARG A 65 -18.26 -21.19 -33.65
N LEU A 66 -18.54 -20.08 -32.98
CA LEU A 66 -19.61 -20.01 -31.99
C LEU A 66 -20.93 -19.75 -32.70
N SER A 67 -21.95 -20.47 -32.27
CA SER A 67 -23.31 -20.28 -32.77
C SER A 67 -24.06 -19.32 -31.85
N GLU A 68 -25.06 -18.64 -32.41
CA GLU A 68 -26.12 -18.09 -31.59
C GLU A 68 -26.78 -19.22 -30.80
N ALA A 69 -27.20 -18.90 -29.58
CA ALA A 69 -27.98 -19.84 -28.80
C ALA A 69 -29.29 -20.18 -29.54
N SER A 70 -29.77 -21.42 -29.38
CA SER A 70 -31.08 -21.89 -29.89
C SER A 70 -32.28 -21.05 -29.44
N ASP A 71 -32.07 -20.18 -28.46
CA ASP A 71 -33.06 -19.33 -27.82
C ASP A 71 -33.22 -18.00 -28.58
N SER A 72 -32.68 -17.92 -29.81
CA SER A 72 -32.54 -16.74 -30.69
C SER A 72 -33.84 -16.03 -31.10
N GLN A 73 -34.99 -16.34 -30.50
CA GLN A 73 -36.23 -15.60 -30.76
C GLN A 73 -36.26 -14.19 -30.13
N PHE A 74 -35.26 -13.78 -29.36
CA PHE A 74 -35.32 -12.51 -28.62
C PHE A 74 -34.06 -11.66 -28.74
N VAL A 75 -33.63 -11.30 -29.96
CA VAL A 75 -33.11 -9.93 -30.13
C VAL A 75 -34.34 -9.04 -30.18
N ALA A 76 -34.91 -8.74 -29.02
CA ALA A 76 -36.11 -7.93 -28.94
C ALA A 76 -35.76 -6.50 -29.37
N GLU A 77 -36.37 -6.03 -30.47
CA GLU A 77 -36.21 -4.64 -30.95
C GLU A 77 -36.75 -3.60 -29.93
N SER A 78 -37.53 -4.07 -28.94
CA SER A 78 -38.09 -3.29 -27.84
C SER A 78 -37.90 -3.99 -26.50
N TYR A 79 -37.66 -3.22 -25.43
CA TYR A 79 -37.58 -3.72 -24.05
C TYR A 79 -38.79 -4.58 -23.66
N SER A 80 -38.55 -5.78 -23.12
CA SER A 80 -39.55 -6.61 -22.43
C SER A 80 -38.93 -7.40 -21.26
N ILE A 81 -39.75 -7.78 -20.28
CA ILE A 81 -39.31 -8.55 -19.11
C ILE A 81 -38.88 -9.96 -19.55
N GLU A 82 -39.56 -10.54 -20.53
CA GLU A 82 -39.27 -11.86 -21.08
C GLU A 82 -37.92 -11.89 -21.81
N ALA A 83 -37.59 -10.84 -22.57
CA ALA A 83 -36.29 -10.70 -23.22
C ALA A 83 -35.15 -10.52 -22.19
N MET A 84 -35.42 -9.79 -21.10
CA MET A 84 -34.48 -9.68 -19.98
C MET A 84 -34.24 -11.04 -19.31
N LEU A 85 -35.28 -11.83 -19.05
CA LEU A 85 -35.15 -13.15 -18.42
C LEU A 85 -34.29 -14.10 -19.27
N SER A 86 -34.50 -14.14 -20.59
CA SER A 86 -33.65 -14.92 -21.51
C SER A 86 -32.19 -14.46 -21.46
N THR A 87 -31.95 -13.14 -21.45
CA THR A 87 -30.60 -12.57 -21.34
C THR A 87 -29.93 -12.95 -20.01
N ILE A 88 -30.66 -12.89 -18.89
CA ILE A 88 -30.17 -13.28 -17.56
C ILE A 88 -29.82 -14.77 -17.53
N GLN A 89 -30.68 -15.63 -18.06
CA GLN A 89 -30.42 -17.08 -18.15
C GLN A 89 -29.19 -17.37 -19.01
N ARG A 90 -29.00 -16.64 -20.10
CA ARG A 90 -27.82 -16.77 -20.97
C ARG A 90 -26.54 -16.31 -20.28
N ALA A 91 -26.58 -15.17 -19.60
CA ALA A 91 -25.45 -14.68 -18.80
C ALA A 91 -25.08 -15.69 -17.69
N ALA A 92 -26.08 -16.28 -17.03
CA ALA A 92 -25.89 -17.33 -16.03
C ALA A 92 -25.27 -18.61 -16.64
N ALA A 93 -25.73 -19.03 -17.82
CA ALA A 93 -25.17 -20.19 -18.53
C ALA A 93 -23.70 -19.98 -18.95
N ASN A 94 -23.35 -18.76 -19.34
CA ASN A 94 -22.00 -18.35 -19.74
C ASN A 94 -21.11 -17.92 -18.57
N GLN A 95 -21.64 -17.91 -17.34
CA GLN A 95 -20.95 -17.41 -16.16
C GLN A 95 -19.60 -18.10 -15.96
N GLY A 96 -18.56 -17.28 -15.79
CA GLY A 96 -17.19 -17.74 -15.53
C GLY A 96 -16.45 -18.33 -16.74
N VAL A 97 -17.08 -18.46 -17.91
CA VAL A 97 -16.42 -19.07 -19.09
C VAL A 97 -15.26 -18.21 -19.60
N LEU A 98 -15.41 -16.89 -19.63
CA LEU A 98 -14.33 -15.97 -20.02
C LEU A 98 -13.11 -16.12 -19.11
N GLY A 99 -13.31 -16.06 -17.78
CA GLY A 99 -12.23 -16.23 -16.81
C GLY A 99 -11.55 -17.60 -16.92
N ALA A 100 -12.33 -18.68 -17.04
CA ALA A 100 -11.82 -20.02 -17.25
C ALA A 100 -11.03 -20.15 -18.57
N HIS A 101 -11.46 -19.46 -19.62
CA HIS A 101 -10.77 -19.45 -20.91
C HIS A 101 -9.42 -18.74 -20.81
N CYS A 102 -9.39 -17.54 -20.22
CA CYS A 102 -8.13 -16.83 -19.95
C CYS A 102 -7.16 -17.68 -19.12
N ASN A 103 -7.65 -18.32 -18.05
CA ASN A 103 -6.84 -19.24 -17.24
C ASN A 103 -6.26 -20.39 -18.08
N ALA A 104 -7.07 -21.05 -18.90
CA ALA A 104 -6.62 -22.15 -19.74
C ALA A 104 -5.55 -21.71 -20.76
N LEU A 105 -5.70 -20.52 -21.37
CA LEU A 105 -4.72 -19.97 -22.30
C LEU A 105 -3.40 -19.60 -21.60
N MET A 106 -3.45 -18.99 -20.41
CA MET A 106 -2.28 -18.70 -19.58
C MET A 106 -1.52 -19.99 -19.24
N LEU A 107 -2.22 -21.03 -18.80
CA LEU A 107 -1.64 -22.33 -18.47
C LEU A 107 -1.01 -22.99 -19.71
N CYS A 108 -1.68 -22.94 -20.87
CA CYS A 108 -1.10 -23.45 -22.13
C CYS A 108 0.20 -22.74 -22.49
N LYS A 109 0.25 -21.41 -22.37
CA LYS A 109 1.49 -20.66 -22.62
C LYS A 109 2.60 -21.03 -21.63
N ALA A 110 2.28 -21.11 -20.34
CA ALA A 110 3.29 -21.42 -19.34
C ALA A 110 3.91 -22.81 -19.54
N ILE A 111 3.07 -23.83 -19.79
CA ILE A 111 3.50 -25.23 -19.91
C ILE A 111 4.09 -25.54 -21.29
N TYR A 112 3.54 -24.97 -22.37
CA TYR A 112 3.91 -25.32 -23.74
C TYR A 112 4.73 -24.25 -24.48
N GLY A 113 4.86 -23.05 -23.93
CA GLY A 113 5.47 -21.89 -24.59
C GLY A 113 4.62 -21.28 -25.71
N ARG A 114 3.48 -21.88 -26.06
CA ARG A 114 2.62 -21.47 -27.16
C ARG A 114 1.15 -21.81 -26.91
N LEU A 115 0.26 -21.19 -27.69
CA LEU A 115 -1.15 -21.58 -27.69
C LEU A 115 -1.32 -22.82 -28.58
N PRO A 116 -2.38 -23.61 -28.37
CA PRO A 116 -2.76 -24.66 -29.30
C PRO A 116 -3.12 -24.09 -30.68
N ASP A 117 -2.78 -24.81 -31.74
CA ASP A 117 -3.11 -24.41 -33.12
C ASP A 117 -4.63 -24.38 -33.37
N LYS A 118 -5.41 -25.09 -32.53
CA LYS A 118 -6.88 -25.16 -32.60
C LYS A 118 -7.50 -24.64 -31.32
N LEU A 119 -8.16 -23.49 -31.43
CA LEU A 119 -8.85 -22.82 -30.34
C LEU A 119 -10.38 -22.89 -30.56
N PRO A 120 -11.19 -22.94 -29.50
CA PRO A 120 -12.64 -23.07 -29.62
C PRO A 120 -13.29 -21.82 -30.23
N ALA A 121 -12.70 -20.65 -29.99
CA ALA A 121 -13.10 -19.34 -30.52
C ALA A 121 -11.94 -18.34 -30.32
N THR A 122 -12.06 -17.14 -30.89
CA THR A 122 -11.18 -16.00 -30.56
C THR A 122 -11.52 -15.46 -29.17
N LEU A 123 -10.57 -14.80 -28.50
CA LEU A 123 -10.84 -14.19 -27.19
C LEU A 123 -11.95 -13.13 -27.28
N GLU A 124 -11.96 -12.36 -28.38
CA GLU A 124 -12.97 -11.35 -28.68
C GLU A 124 -14.37 -11.98 -28.78
N ALA A 125 -14.50 -13.12 -29.46
CA ALA A 125 -15.78 -13.83 -29.56
C ALA A 125 -16.24 -14.39 -28.20
N VAL A 126 -15.32 -14.80 -27.33
CA VAL A 126 -15.63 -15.23 -25.97
C VAL A 126 -16.05 -14.04 -25.09
N ILE A 127 -15.37 -12.90 -25.21
CA ILE A 127 -15.75 -11.65 -24.53
C ILE A 127 -17.13 -11.24 -24.98
N ASP A 128 -17.35 -11.11 -26.29
CA ASP A 128 -18.64 -10.70 -26.86
C ASP A 128 -19.75 -11.68 -26.44
N GLY A 129 -19.52 -12.98 -26.54
CA GLY A 129 -20.49 -13.99 -26.09
C GLY A 129 -20.79 -13.95 -24.60
N SER A 130 -19.82 -13.56 -23.77
CA SER A 130 -19.99 -13.48 -22.31
C SER A 130 -20.65 -12.18 -21.85
N VAL A 131 -20.47 -11.07 -22.55
CA VAL A 131 -20.87 -9.73 -22.05
C VAL A 131 -21.72 -8.89 -23.00
N LYS A 132 -21.81 -9.23 -24.30
CA LYS A 132 -22.52 -8.41 -25.30
C LYS A 132 -23.62 -9.16 -26.03
N THR A 133 -23.29 -10.27 -26.66
CA THR A 133 -24.14 -10.93 -27.67
C THR A 133 -24.83 -12.18 -27.14
N GLY A 134 -24.37 -12.74 -26.02
CA GLY A 134 -24.96 -13.96 -25.45
C GLY A 134 -24.77 -15.21 -26.32
N LEU A 135 -23.71 -15.25 -27.14
CA LEU A 135 -23.36 -16.46 -27.92
C LEU A 135 -23.27 -17.69 -27.01
N ASP A 136 -23.55 -18.87 -27.56
CA ASP A 136 -23.41 -20.12 -26.81
C ASP A 136 -21.92 -20.43 -26.57
N LEU A 137 -21.47 -20.27 -25.32
CA LEU A 137 -20.09 -20.56 -24.93
C LEU A 137 -19.89 -22.01 -24.45
N THR A 138 -20.88 -22.89 -24.61
CA THR A 138 -20.77 -24.31 -24.28
C THR A 138 -19.54 -24.97 -24.93
N PRO A 139 -19.22 -24.74 -26.22
CA PRO A 139 -18.01 -25.31 -26.84
C PRO A 139 -16.71 -24.84 -26.17
N VAL A 140 -16.66 -23.58 -25.72
CA VAL A 140 -15.51 -22.99 -25.02
C VAL A 140 -15.36 -23.62 -23.63
N LYS A 141 -16.46 -23.79 -22.90
CA LYS A 141 -16.48 -24.45 -21.59
C LYS A 141 -15.97 -25.90 -21.67
N GLN A 142 -16.46 -26.66 -22.65
CA GLN A 142 -16.00 -28.03 -22.90
C GLN A 142 -14.52 -28.09 -23.26
N TRP A 143 -14.06 -27.17 -24.11
CA TRP A 143 -12.65 -27.10 -24.48
C TRP A 143 -11.76 -26.75 -23.29
N ASN A 144 -12.14 -25.78 -22.46
CA ASN A 144 -11.38 -25.39 -21.27
C ASN A 144 -11.20 -26.59 -20.33
N GLN A 145 -12.29 -27.31 -20.04
CA GLN A 145 -12.29 -28.51 -19.19
C GLN A 145 -11.36 -29.59 -19.74
N MET A 146 -11.44 -29.87 -21.04
CA MET A 146 -10.56 -30.82 -21.72
C MET A 146 -9.09 -30.38 -21.62
N ALA A 147 -8.80 -29.11 -21.90
CA ALA A 147 -7.44 -28.57 -21.96
C ALA A 147 -6.75 -28.66 -20.60
N ILE A 148 -7.38 -28.16 -19.53
CA ILE A 148 -6.80 -28.17 -18.17
C ILE A 148 -6.58 -29.60 -17.65
N THR A 149 -7.52 -30.51 -17.91
CA THR A 149 -7.39 -31.92 -17.53
C THR A 149 -6.21 -32.59 -18.24
N ARG A 150 -6.01 -32.29 -19.53
CA ARG A 150 -4.87 -32.81 -20.29
C ARG A 150 -3.54 -32.23 -19.81
N MET A 151 -3.51 -30.94 -19.47
CA MET A 151 -2.31 -30.29 -18.92
C MET A 151 -1.85 -30.96 -17.62
N VAL A 152 -2.78 -31.20 -16.69
CA VAL A 152 -2.49 -31.92 -15.43
C VAL A 152 -1.94 -33.32 -15.72
N LYS A 153 -2.59 -34.11 -16.59
CA LYS A 153 -2.12 -35.45 -16.96
C LYS A 153 -0.75 -35.45 -17.64
N HIS A 154 -0.45 -34.46 -18.47
CA HIS A 154 0.87 -34.32 -19.07
C HIS A 154 1.94 -34.01 -18.02
N GLY A 155 1.66 -33.13 -17.05
CA GLY A 155 2.57 -32.83 -15.94
C GLY A 155 2.83 -34.02 -15.02
N GLN A 156 1.82 -34.87 -14.82
CA GLN A 156 1.95 -36.13 -14.06
C GLN A 156 2.92 -37.13 -14.73
N THR A 157 3.04 -37.09 -16.05
CA THR A 157 3.83 -38.06 -16.83
C THR A 157 5.16 -37.51 -17.34
N LYS A 158 5.29 -36.17 -17.45
CA LYS A 158 6.46 -35.49 -18.00
C LYS A 158 6.83 -34.32 -17.11
N ALA A 159 7.98 -34.40 -16.44
CA ALA A 159 8.47 -33.36 -15.53
C ALA A 159 8.60 -31.97 -16.21
N ASN A 160 9.01 -31.93 -17.49
CA ASN A 160 9.08 -30.67 -18.26
C ASN A 160 7.72 -30.10 -18.70
N ARG A 161 6.62 -30.74 -18.30
CA ARG A 161 5.24 -30.27 -18.49
C ARG A 161 4.50 -30.12 -17.15
N ALA A 162 5.21 -30.24 -16.04
CA ALA A 162 4.67 -30.00 -14.71
C ALA A 162 4.21 -28.54 -14.58
N MET A 163 3.24 -28.31 -13.70
CA MET A 163 2.58 -27.02 -13.52
C MET A 163 3.51 -26.03 -12.81
N PRO A 164 3.63 -24.76 -13.24
CA PRO A 164 4.23 -23.74 -12.40
C PRO A 164 3.39 -23.51 -11.14
N ASP A 165 4.04 -23.39 -10.00
CA ASP A 165 3.38 -23.23 -8.70
C ASP A 165 2.55 -21.94 -8.67
N VAL A 166 3.08 -20.84 -9.22
CA VAL A 166 2.41 -19.52 -9.26
C VAL A 166 1.09 -19.51 -10.04
N LEU A 167 0.84 -20.52 -10.88
CA LEU A 167 -0.43 -20.64 -11.61
C LEU A 167 -1.34 -21.77 -11.10
N LEU A 168 -0.99 -22.44 -9.99
CA LEU A 168 -1.79 -23.55 -9.47
C LEU A 168 -3.23 -23.12 -9.16
N ASP A 169 -3.42 -21.92 -8.62
CA ASP A 169 -4.74 -21.35 -8.31
C ASP A 169 -5.59 -20.99 -9.55
N ARG A 170 -5.00 -21.02 -10.75
CA ARG A 170 -5.73 -20.86 -12.01
C ARG A 170 -6.46 -22.15 -12.42
N LEU A 171 -6.11 -23.29 -11.82
CA LEU A 171 -6.89 -24.51 -11.92
C LEU A 171 -8.12 -24.44 -10.99
N PRO A 172 -9.22 -25.11 -11.37
CA PRO A 172 -10.32 -25.33 -10.45
C PRO A 172 -9.86 -26.22 -9.28
N GLU A 173 -10.43 -26.03 -8.10
CA GLU A 173 -10.01 -26.69 -6.85
C GLU A 173 -9.87 -28.21 -6.99
N TRP A 174 -10.82 -28.86 -7.67
CA TRP A 174 -10.82 -30.32 -7.89
C TRP A 174 -9.63 -30.84 -8.73
N LEU A 175 -8.89 -29.98 -9.42
CA LEU A 175 -7.65 -30.34 -10.15
C LEU A 175 -6.36 -29.96 -9.43
N ARG A 176 -6.39 -29.03 -8.46
CA ARG A 176 -5.16 -28.47 -7.87
C ARG A 176 -4.32 -29.56 -7.22
N GLU A 177 -4.94 -30.39 -6.41
CA GLU A 177 -4.27 -31.50 -5.70
C GLU A 177 -3.75 -32.60 -6.63
N GLN A 178 -4.27 -32.67 -7.86
CA GLN A 178 -3.85 -33.67 -8.85
C GLN A 178 -2.64 -33.18 -9.68
N ALA A 179 -2.31 -31.89 -9.65
CA ALA A 179 -1.26 -31.32 -10.47
C ALA A 179 0.12 -31.52 -9.81
N ASN A 180 1.05 -32.14 -10.54
CA ASN A 180 2.46 -32.10 -10.17
C ASN A 180 3.01 -30.70 -10.47
N THR A 181 3.67 -30.09 -9.50
CA THR A 181 4.37 -28.81 -9.68
C THR A 181 5.79 -29.03 -10.20
N ALA A 182 6.26 -28.09 -11.01
CA ALA A 182 7.63 -28.08 -11.50
C ALA A 182 8.56 -27.57 -10.39
N GLU A 183 9.63 -28.31 -10.10
CA GLU A 183 10.62 -27.91 -9.09
C GLU A 183 11.33 -26.59 -9.45
N HIS A 184 11.58 -26.37 -10.75
CA HIS A 184 12.25 -25.17 -11.27
C HIS A 184 11.60 -24.67 -12.57
N HIS A 185 10.46 -23.96 -12.45
CA HIS A 185 9.83 -23.29 -13.60
C HIS A 185 10.35 -21.85 -13.77
N TRP A 186 10.52 -21.41 -15.03
CA TRP A 186 10.97 -20.05 -15.34
C TRP A 186 9.98 -18.97 -14.83
N LEU A 187 8.68 -19.29 -14.86
CA LEU A 187 7.63 -18.38 -14.41
C LEU A 187 7.63 -18.21 -12.88
N ASP A 188 7.89 -19.29 -12.13
CA ASP A 188 8.04 -19.23 -10.68
C ASP A 188 9.28 -18.42 -10.30
N THR A 189 10.38 -18.61 -11.05
CA THR A 189 11.61 -17.80 -10.89
C THR A 189 11.32 -16.30 -11.12
N LEU A 190 10.57 -15.97 -12.18
CA LEU A 190 10.20 -14.59 -12.49
C LEU A 190 9.26 -13.99 -11.44
N ALA A 191 8.24 -14.74 -11.01
CA ALA A 191 7.29 -14.30 -9.99
C ALA A 191 8.02 -14.03 -8.66
N ASN A 192 8.88 -14.95 -8.22
CA ASN A 192 9.69 -14.78 -7.02
C ASN A 192 10.61 -13.55 -7.13
N ALA A 193 11.23 -13.32 -8.29
CA ALA A 193 12.05 -12.13 -8.51
C ALA A 193 11.23 -10.83 -8.45
N LEU A 194 10.00 -10.82 -8.97
CA LEU A 194 9.08 -9.69 -8.87
C LEU A 194 8.65 -9.44 -7.43
N ASP A 195 8.35 -10.49 -6.66
CA ASP A 195 7.98 -10.37 -5.25
C ASP A 195 9.15 -9.89 -4.40
N MET A 196 10.37 -10.37 -4.65
CA MET A 196 11.58 -9.83 -4.03
C MET A 196 11.78 -8.36 -4.37
N HIS A 197 11.60 -7.97 -5.62
CA HIS A 197 11.72 -6.57 -6.03
C HIS A 197 10.62 -5.70 -5.40
N LYS A 198 9.39 -6.19 -5.29
CA LYS A 198 8.30 -5.52 -4.58
C LYS A 198 8.63 -5.35 -3.10
N ALA A 199 9.15 -6.38 -2.45
CA ALA A 199 9.56 -6.31 -1.06
C ALA A 199 10.69 -5.29 -0.85
N GLN A 200 11.68 -5.28 -1.73
CA GLN A 200 12.76 -4.27 -1.71
C GLN A 200 12.20 -2.86 -1.93
N TYR A 201 11.34 -2.67 -2.93
CA TYR A 201 10.71 -1.38 -3.19
C TYR A 201 9.91 -0.90 -1.98
N CYS A 202 9.12 -1.77 -1.34
CA CYS A 202 8.41 -1.42 -0.10
C CYS A 202 9.39 -1.03 1.02
N ALA A 203 10.47 -1.78 1.21
CA ALA A 203 11.49 -1.47 2.21
C ALA A 203 12.17 -0.11 1.94
N ASP A 204 12.45 0.22 0.68
CA ASP A 204 13.04 1.50 0.28
C ASP A 204 12.03 2.65 0.48
N VAL A 205 10.77 2.45 0.13
CA VAL A 205 9.69 3.42 0.37
C VAL A 205 9.48 3.64 1.86
N GLU A 206 9.50 2.58 2.66
CA GLU A 206 9.42 2.67 4.12
C GLU A 206 10.63 3.43 4.66
N ALA A 207 11.85 3.10 4.24
CA ALA A 207 13.06 3.83 4.62
C ALA A 207 12.98 5.33 4.29
N LEU A 208 12.43 5.68 3.13
CA LEU A 208 12.21 7.06 2.72
C LEU A 208 11.10 7.74 3.53
N ALA A 209 10.01 7.03 3.83
CA ALA A 209 8.95 7.52 4.72
C ALA A 209 9.46 7.74 6.15
N TYR A 210 10.41 6.92 6.61
CA TYR A 210 11.09 7.10 7.90
C TYR A 210 11.95 8.36 7.94
N GLU A 211 12.58 8.71 6.83
CA GLU A 211 13.35 9.95 6.69
C GLU A 211 12.45 11.18 6.51
N ALA A 212 11.22 10.98 6.05
CA ALA A 212 10.21 12.01 5.87
C ALA A 212 9.41 12.31 7.16
N CYS A 213 10.05 12.33 8.33
CA CYS A 213 9.37 12.79 9.54
C CYS A 213 8.98 14.27 9.40
N PRO A 214 7.82 14.72 9.93
CA PRO A 214 7.50 16.13 9.88
C PRO A 214 8.55 17.00 10.58
N PRO A 215 8.70 18.27 10.17
CA PRO A 215 9.57 19.20 10.85
C PRO A 215 9.22 19.37 12.33
N LEU A 216 10.23 19.69 13.15
CA LEU A 216 10.09 19.86 14.61
C LEU A 216 9.00 20.86 14.98
N GLU A 217 8.83 21.90 14.15
CA GLU A 217 7.84 22.96 14.30
C GLU A 217 6.42 22.39 14.37
N LEU A 218 6.09 21.32 13.63
CA LEU A 218 4.78 20.67 13.73
C LEU A 218 4.51 20.20 15.17
N PHE A 219 5.51 19.58 15.79
CA PHE A 219 5.42 19.03 17.13
C PHE A 219 5.42 20.11 18.21
N GLU A 220 6.15 21.22 18.01
CA GLU A 220 6.12 22.38 18.90
C GLU A 220 4.74 23.05 18.87
N HIS A 221 4.20 23.34 17.69
CA HIS A 221 2.87 23.95 17.55
C HIS A 221 1.74 23.02 18.02
N GLY A 222 1.90 21.70 17.85
CA GLY A 222 0.89 20.72 18.24
C GLY A 222 0.90 20.35 19.73
N ARG A 223 1.95 20.72 20.48
CA ARG A 223 2.19 20.24 21.86
C ARG A 223 1.00 20.43 22.79
N ASP A 224 0.48 21.66 22.86
CA ASP A 224 -0.62 22.01 23.77
C ASP A 224 -1.95 21.34 23.36
N TRP A 225 -2.05 20.91 22.11
CA TRP A 225 -3.25 20.33 21.52
C TRP A 225 -3.18 18.81 21.34
N LEU A 226 -2.09 18.15 21.76
CA LEU A 226 -1.92 16.70 21.65
C LEU A 226 -3.08 15.91 22.26
N HIS A 227 -3.56 16.35 23.42
CA HIS A 227 -4.64 15.66 24.13
C HIS A 227 -5.95 15.71 23.33
N VAL A 228 -6.29 16.87 22.74
CA VAL A 228 -7.45 17.02 21.86
C VAL A 228 -7.25 16.26 20.55
N GLY A 229 -6.06 16.32 19.96
CA GLY A 229 -5.72 15.56 18.75
C GLY A 229 -5.85 14.04 18.94
N LYS A 230 -5.48 13.55 20.13
CA LYS A 230 -5.69 12.16 20.54
C LYS A 230 -7.18 11.81 20.62
N GLU A 231 -8.01 12.70 21.16
CA GLU A 231 -9.47 12.49 21.21
C GLU A 231 -10.08 12.43 19.80
N LEU A 232 -9.69 13.34 18.90
CA LEU A 232 -10.10 13.30 17.49
C LEU A 232 -9.72 11.95 16.84
N ARG A 233 -8.49 11.47 17.06
CA ARG A 233 -8.07 10.14 16.58
C ARG A 233 -8.92 9.01 17.17
N GLN A 234 -9.30 9.10 18.44
CA GLN A 234 -10.15 8.08 19.07
C GLN A 234 -11.55 8.04 18.44
N VAL A 235 -12.13 9.20 18.12
CA VAL A 235 -13.42 9.29 17.40
C VAL A 235 -13.32 8.59 16.06
N TYR A 236 -12.33 8.94 15.24
CA TYR A 236 -12.08 8.30 13.95
C TYR A 236 -11.87 6.79 14.07
N SER A 237 -10.95 6.37 14.97
CA SER A 237 -10.59 4.97 15.14
C SER A 237 -11.75 4.11 15.62
N ARG A 238 -12.69 4.68 16.39
CA ARG A 238 -13.88 3.97 16.86
C ARG A 238 -14.78 3.59 15.67
N VAL A 239 -15.01 4.52 14.75
CA VAL A 239 -15.83 4.27 13.55
C VAL A 239 -15.17 3.21 12.66
N ILE A 240 -13.87 3.36 12.38
CA ILE A 240 -13.13 2.40 11.54
C ILE A 240 -13.11 1.00 12.16
N ARG A 241 -12.93 0.87 13.48
CA ARG A 241 -12.98 -0.46 14.14
C ARG A 241 -14.36 -1.10 14.11
N GLN A 242 -15.43 -0.30 14.29
CA GLN A 242 -16.80 -0.80 14.21
C GLN A 242 -17.11 -1.34 12.80
N ALA A 243 -16.62 -0.66 11.77
CA ALA A 243 -16.73 -1.12 10.40
C ALA A 243 -15.97 -2.42 10.12
N ILE A 244 -14.72 -2.52 10.59
CA ILE A 244 -13.89 -3.72 10.35
C ILE A 244 -14.46 -4.94 11.08
N ASN A 245 -14.89 -4.79 12.33
CA ASN A 245 -15.43 -5.91 13.12
C ASN A 245 -16.86 -6.32 12.71
N GLY A 246 -17.54 -5.51 11.89
CA GLY A 246 -18.89 -5.82 11.40
C GLY A 246 -18.92 -6.51 10.02
N ASN A 247 -17.76 -6.69 9.38
CA ASN A 247 -17.65 -7.12 7.98
C ASN A 247 -17.34 -8.62 7.78
N ASP A 248 -17.44 -9.46 8.83
CA ASP A 248 -17.10 -10.90 8.74
C ASP A 248 -18.03 -11.72 7.81
N GLU A 249 -19.11 -11.14 7.26
CA GLU A 249 -20.07 -11.83 6.37
C GLU A 249 -20.28 -11.15 5.00
N VAL A 250 -19.36 -10.30 4.54
CA VAL A 250 -19.56 -9.51 3.31
C VAL A 250 -18.83 -10.11 2.11
N ALA A 251 -19.56 -10.39 1.02
CA ALA A 251 -19.01 -10.92 -0.22
C ALA A 251 -17.98 -9.95 -0.86
N PRO A 252 -17.00 -10.45 -1.65
CA PRO A 252 -15.86 -9.65 -2.13
C PRO A 252 -16.20 -8.35 -2.87
N ASP A 253 -17.32 -8.32 -3.60
CA ASP A 253 -17.78 -7.14 -4.35
C ASP A 253 -18.38 -6.04 -3.44
N ASP A 254 -18.86 -6.41 -2.25
CA ASP A 254 -19.44 -5.48 -1.27
C ASP A 254 -18.39 -4.88 -0.31
N VAL A 255 -17.17 -5.41 -0.30
CA VAL A 255 -16.06 -4.92 0.56
C VAL A 255 -15.70 -3.49 0.19
N SER A 256 -15.61 -3.15 -1.09
CA SER A 256 -15.32 -1.79 -1.58
C SER A 256 -16.40 -0.78 -1.14
N THR A 257 -17.67 -1.16 -1.26
CA THR A 257 -18.82 -0.32 -0.89
C THR A 257 -18.90 -0.15 0.63
N ALA A 258 -18.69 -1.23 1.39
CA ALA A 258 -18.66 -1.21 2.85
C ALA A 258 -17.50 -0.37 3.38
N LEU A 259 -16.29 -0.48 2.80
CA LEU A 259 -15.15 0.38 3.13
C LEU A 259 -15.44 1.86 2.80
N SER A 260 -16.03 2.15 1.63
CA SER A 260 -16.37 3.54 1.25
C SER A 260 -17.37 4.18 2.21
N THR A 261 -18.40 3.44 2.61
CA THR A 261 -19.43 3.87 3.58
C THR A 261 -18.80 4.12 4.96
N SER A 262 -17.82 3.28 5.32
CA SER A 262 -17.10 3.40 6.59
C SER A 262 -16.18 4.63 6.63
N PHE A 263 -15.53 4.97 5.52
CA PHE A 263 -14.72 6.18 5.41
C PHE A 263 -15.58 7.45 5.43
N ASP A 264 -16.75 7.45 4.80
CA ASP A 264 -17.69 8.58 4.88
C ASP A 264 -18.25 8.76 6.29
N ALA A 265 -18.61 7.67 6.98
CA ALA A 265 -19.02 7.74 8.39
C ALA A 265 -17.89 8.29 9.29
N ALA A 266 -16.65 7.84 9.07
CA ALA A 266 -15.49 8.32 9.82
C ALA A 266 -15.19 9.80 9.54
N ARG A 267 -15.43 10.26 8.30
CA ARG A 267 -15.34 11.67 7.91
C ARG A 267 -16.37 12.51 8.64
N VAL A 268 -17.65 12.11 8.61
CA VAL A 268 -18.73 12.80 9.31
C VAL A 268 -18.45 12.90 10.81
N ALA A 269 -17.97 11.82 11.44
CA ALA A 269 -17.64 11.81 12.87
C ALA A 269 -16.49 12.78 13.20
N SER A 270 -15.46 12.83 12.36
CA SER A 270 -14.29 13.70 12.55
C SER A 270 -14.64 15.17 12.31
N GLU A 271 -15.41 15.48 11.26
CA GLU A 271 -15.94 16.83 11.01
C GLU A 271 -16.86 17.30 12.14
N THR A 272 -17.72 16.41 12.66
CA THR A 272 -18.59 16.71 13.80
C THR A 272 -17.78 17.04 15.04
N PHE A 273 -16.72 16.27 15.34
CA PHE A 273 -15.83 16.57 16.45
C PHE A 273 -15.17 17.94 16.29
N LEU A 274 -14.63 18.24 15.10
CA LEU A 274 -14.01 19.55 14.82
C LEU A 274 -15.00 20.70 14.92
N SER A 275 -16.28 20.48 14.56
CA SER A 275 -17.33 21.50 14.60
C SER A 275 -17.65 21.98 16.01
N GLN A 276 -17.34 21.17 17.03
CA GLN A 276 -17.50 21.51 18.46
C GLN A 276 -16.51 22.59 18.91
N TRP A 277 -15.43 22.80 18.17
CA TRP A 277 -14.41 23.79 18.46
C TRP A 277 -14.66 25.09 17.68
N PRO A 278 -14.35 26.26 18.27
CA PRO A 278 -14.33 27.53 17.56
C PRO A 278 -13.47 27.47 16.30
N ALA A 279 -13.89 28.17 15.23
CA ALA A 279 -13.25 28.07 13.91
C ALA A 279 -11.74 28.39 13.95
N ASP A 280 -11.33 29.37 14.77
CA ASP A 280 -9.94 29.78 14.99
C ASP A 280 -9.10 28.73 15.75
N LYS A 281 -9.73 27.75 16.40
CA LYS A 281 -9.06 26.68 17.15
C LYS A 281 -8.99 25.36 16.39
N ARG A 282 -9.80 25.16 15.34
CA ARG A 282 -9.86 23.90 14.59
C ARG A 282 -8.52 23.52 13.98
N HIS A 283 -7.75 24.50 13.48
CA HIS A 283 -6.42 24.23 12.95
C HIS A 283 -5.46 23.72 14.03
N ASN A 284 -5.52 24.27 15.25
CA ASN A 284 -4.69 23.79 16.35
C ASN A 284 -5.03 22.34 16.74
N VAL A 285 -6.32 21.97 16.69
CA VAL A 285 -6.75 20.57 16.91
C VAL A 285 -6.14 19.64 15.85
N LEU A 286 -6.12 20.07 14.58
CA LEU A 286 -5.52 19.29 13.48
C LEU A 286 -4.00 19.18 13.61
N ILE A 287 -3.29 20.27 13.95
CA ILE A 287 -1.85 20.23 14.22
C ILE A 287 -1.56 19.32 15.42
N GLY A 288 -2.36 19.38 16.49
CA GLY A 288 -2.26 18.48 17.64
C GLY A 288 -2.48 17.01 17.26
N ALA A 289 -3.43 16.72 16.37
CA ALA A 289 -3.67 15.38 15.85
C ALA A 289 -2.49 14.88 15.02
N ALA A 290 -1.96 15.70 14.12
CA ALA A 290 -0.79 15.36 13.31
C ALA A 290 0.44 15.08 14.20
N ALA A 291 0.76 15.97 15.14
CA ALA A 291 1.84 15.78 16.10
C ALA A 291 1.67 14.47 16.91
N TYR A 292 0.45 14.17 17.37
CA TYR A 292 0.15 12.94 18.10
C TYR A 292 0.29 11.66 17.24
N LEU A 293 -0.08 11.72 15.96
CA LEU A 293 0.02 10.60 15.03
C LEU A 293 1.47 10.32 14.67
N TYR A 294 2.22 11.33 14.23
CA TYR A 294 3.61 11.14 13.81
C TYR A 294 4.56 10.87 14.99
N ALA A 295 4.28 11.38 16.19
CA ALA A 295 5.07 11.05 17.38
C ALA A 295 4.91 9.59 17.83
N GLN A 296 3.84 8.91 17.40
CA GLN A 296 3.67 7.48 17.69
C GLN A 296 4.61 6.59 16.88
N GLY A 297 5.06 7.05 15.70
CA GLY A 297 5.86 6.25 14.79
C GLY A 297 5.12 4.99 14.26
N PRO A 298 5.86 4.08 13.60
CA PRO A 298 5.32 2.82 13.07
C PRO A 298 4.88 1.89 14.21
N GLN A 299 3.93 1.00 13.95
CA GLN A 299 3.47 0.03 14.95
C GLN A 299 3.11 -1.32 14.31
N ASN A 300 3.68 -2.40 14.84
CA ASN A 300 3.50 -3.78 14.36
C ASN A 300 3.88 -3.98 12.90
N GLY A 301 4.97 -3.36 12.45
CA GLY A 301 5.42 -3.38 11.06
C GLY A 301 4.59 -2.53 10.09
N GLU A 302 3.64 -1.74 10.60
CA GLU A 302 2.80 -0.87 9.78
C GLU A 302 3.28 0.59 9.84
N PRO A 303 3.19 1.34 8.73
CA PRO A 303 3.52 2.76 8.71
C PRO A 303 2.56 3.59 9.59
N VAL A 304 2.92 4.86 9.82
CA VAL A 304 2.05 5.79 10.57
C VAL A 304 0.69 5.91 9.87
N ARG A 305 -0.38 5.60 10.61
CA ARG A 305 -1.76 5.70 10.11
C ARG A 305 -2.29 7.12 10.25
N ASP A 306 -2.02 7.95 9.25
CA ASP A 306 -2.36 9.38 9.21
C ASP A 306 -3.63 9.72 8.42
N ALA A 307 -4.36 8.71 7.92
CA ALA A 307 -5.57 8.88 7.11
C ALA A 307 -6.63 9.85 7.70
N LEU A 308 -6.66 9.99 9.03
CA LEU A 308 -7.51 10.97 9.74
C LEU A 308 -7.29 12.42 9.28
N ILE A 309 -6.05 12.85 9.16
CA ILE A 309 -5.74 14.26 8.83
C ILE A 309 -5.78 14.50 7.31
N TRP A 310 -5.94 13.44 6.52
CA TRP A 310 -6.02 13.48 5.06
C TRP A 310 -7.38 13.06 4.52
N GLN A 311 -8.44 13.15 5.32
CA GLN A 311 -9.80 12.84 4.86
C GLN A 311 -10.27 13.87 3.83
N LEU A 312 -10.60 13.38 2.64
CA LEU A 312 -11.21 14.18 1.58
C LEU A 312 -12.63 14.62 1.97
N GLY A 313 -13.08 15.75 1.44
CA GLY A 313 -14.45 16.20 1.66
C GLY A 313 -15.50 15.33 0.96
N LYS A 314 -16.77 15.71 1.17
CA LYS A 314 -17.92 15.06 0.55
C LYS A 314 -17.79 15.04 -0.98
N LYS A 315 -18.15 13.93 -1.62
CA LYS A 315 -18.25 13.86 -3.08
C LYS A 315 -19.36 14.81 -3.55
N ARG A 316 -19.09 15.62 -4.57
CA ARG A 316 -20.12 16.46 -5.19
C ARG A 316 -21.07 15.60 -6.01
N ASP A 317 -22.27 16.11 -6.24
CA ASP A 317 -23.27 15.43 -7.06
C ASP A 317 -22.93 15.60 -8.56
N GLY A 318 -23.02 14.51 -9.33
CA GLY A 318 -22.79 14.48 -10.78
C GLY A 318 -21.52 13.73 -11.21
N ASP A 319 -21.55 13.13 -12.41
CA ASP A 319 -20.41 12.40 -12.98
C ASP A 319 -19.23 13.34 -13.27
N GLY A 320 -18.04 12.94 -12.84
CA GLY A 320 -16.83 13.74 -12.96
C GLY A 320 -16.74 14.95 -12.03
N SER A 321 -17.73 15.17 -11.16
CA SER A 321 -17.67 16.24 -10.17
C SER A 321 -16.66 15.88 -9.07
N GLY A 322 -15.79 16.84 -8.74
CA GLY A 322 -14.76 16.67 -7.72
C GLY A 322 -15.32 16.53 -6.30
N ARG A 323 -14.48 16.76 -5.29
CA ARG A 323 -14.89 16.75 -3.88
C ARG A 323 -14.99 18.16 -3.31
N GLU A 324 -15.81 18.33 -2.28
CA GLU A 324 -15.79 19.51 -1.41
C GLU A 324 -14.49 19.57 -0.61
N SER A 325 -14.19 20.73 -0.02
CA SER A 325 -13.09 20.86 0.93
C SER A 325 -13.41 20.06 2.19
N GLY A 326 -12.50 19.17 2.59
CA GLY A 326 -12.60 18.38 3.81
C GLY A 326 -11.46 18.68 4.77
N ILE A 327 -11.20 17.71 5.65
CA ILE A 327 -10.14 17.80 6.66
C ILE A 327 -8.76 17.93 6.00
N ALA A 328 -8.52 17.27 4.86
CA ALA A 328 -7.26 17.41 4.12
C ALA A 328 -6.96 18.88 3.76
N GLN A 329 -7.95 19.62 3.26
CA GLN A 329 -7.80 21.04 2.93
C GLN A 329 -7.61 21.89 4.19
N ALA A 330 -8.34 21.60 5.26
CA ALA A 330 -8.16 22.28 6.55
C ALA A 330 -6.77 21.99 7.18
N MET A 331 -6.22 20.80 6.97
CA MET A 331 -4.88 20.43 7.41
C MET A 331 -3.82 21.18 6.61
N LEU A 332 -3.96 21.27 5.29
CA LEU A 332 -3.06 22.09 4.45
C LEU A 332 -3.06 23.54 4.91
N GLU A 333 -4.23 24.11 5.19
CA GLU A 333 -4.36 25.47 5.72
C GLU A 333 -3.72 25.60 7.11
N ALA A 334 -3.93 24.62 8.00
CA ALA A 334 -3.29 24.60 9.31
C ALA A 334 -1.75 24.59 9.21
N LEU A 335 -1.19 23.80 8.28
CA LEU A 335 0.25 23.78 8.01
C LEU A 335 0.77 25.11 7.47
N ARG A 336 -0.02 25.83 6.66
CA ARG A 336 0.32 27.18 6.21
C ARG A 336 0.33 28.19 7.34
N GLN A 337 -0.62 28.11 8.25
CA GLN A 337 -0.71 29.03 9.39
C GLN A 337 0.49 28.94 10.34
N ILE A 338 1.06 27.74 10.49
CA ILE A 338 2.32 27.56 11.24
C ILE A 338 3.57 27.77 10.37
N GLY A 339 3.38 28.12 9.09
CA GLY A 339 4.45 28.44 8.15
C GLY A 339 5.23 27.24 7.62
N LEU A 340 4.70 26.01 7.74
CA LEU A 340 5.34 24.82 7.18
C LEU A 340 5.07 24.65 5.68
N LEU A 341 3.93 25.14 5.20
CA LEU A 341 3.59 25.17 3.78
C LEU A 341 3.34 26.62 3.33
N GLY A 342 3.71 26.93 2.09
CA GLY A 342 3.33 28.17 1.42
C GLY A 342 2.04 28.03 0.62
N GLU A 343 1.63 29.14 0.01
CA GLU A 343 0.55 29.15 -0.98
C GLU A 343 1.01 28.44 -2.27
N PRO A 344 0.14 27.63 -2.90
CA PRO A 344 0.45 27.01 -4.17
C PRO A 344 0.53 28.07 -5.26
N MET A 345 1.61 28.05 -6.02
CA MET A 345 1.81 28.91 -7.18
C MET A 345 1.66 28.07 -8.44
N TRP A 346 0.73 28.45 -9.31
CA TRP A 346 0.57 27.81 -10.61
C TRP A 346 1.65 28.31 -11.57
N THR A 347 2.50 27.39 -12.02
CA THR A 347 3.55 27.63 -13.01
C THR A 347 3.17 27.00 -14.35
N THR A 348 3.93 27.29 -15.40
CA THR A 348 3.78 26.64 -16.72
C THR A 348 4.05 25.14 -16.68
N ALA A 349 4.74 24.64 -15.66
CA ALA A 349 5.02 23.21 -15.44
C ALA A 349 3.97 22.53 -14.52
N GLY A 350 3.01 23.28 -13.99
CA GLY A 350 2.02 22.80 -13.02
C GLY A 350 2.05 23.56 -11.70
N ALA A 351 1.28 23.09 -10.72
CA ALA A 351 1.27 23.66 -9.37
C ALA A 351 2.58 23.36 -8.65
N VAL A 352 3.24 24.40 -8.14
CA VAL A 352 4.43 24.31 -7.28
C VAL A 352 4.06 24.83 -5.89
N LEU A 353 4.42 24.08 -4.86
CA LEU A 353 4.31 24.52 -3.48
C LEU A 353 5.64 25.09 -3.04
N HIS A 354 5.64 26.33 -2.56
CA HIS A 354 6.80 26.91 -1.88
C HIS A 354 6.77 26.49 -0.41
N TYR A 355 7.93 26.13 0.12
CA TYR A 355 8.13 25.90 1.54
C TYR A 355 8.85 27.13 2.10
N ARG A 356 8.54 27.50 3.35
CA ARG A 356 8.98 28.77 3.94
C ARG A 356 10.50 28.92 4.00
N ASP A 357 11.19 27.80 4.19
CA ASP A 357 12.64 27.72 4.24
C ASP A 357 13.15 26.77 3.15
N GLU A 358 14.42 26.91 2.74
CA GLU A 358 15.15 25.78 2.15
C GLU A 358 14.94 24.55 3.06
N PRO A 359 14.82 23.32 2.50
CA PRO A 359 14.67 22.12 3.32
C PRO A 359 15.63 22.18 4.48
N CYS A 360 15.10 22.20 5.71
CA CYS A 360 15.91 22.41 6.91
C CYS A 360 17.11 21.46 6.84
N ALA A 361 18.33 22.01 6.84
CA ALA A 361 19.54 21.19 6.74
C ALA A 361 19.70 20.25 7.96
N ARG A 362 18.89 20.43 9.01
CA ARG A 362 18.75 19.45 10.08
C ARG A 362 17.89 18.30 9.59
N CYS A 363 18.45 17.09 9.64
CA CYS A 363 17.72 15.85 9.45
C CYS A 363 16.43 15.90 10.28
N ALA A 364 15.29 15.68 9.63
CA ALA A 364 14.04 15.51 10.35
C ALA A 364 14.26 14.39 11.36
N GLY A 365 14.14 14.69 12.66
CA GLY A 365 14.40 13.69 13.68
C GLY A 365 13.46 12.49 13.53
N VAL A 366 13.80 11.35 14.10
CA VAL A 366 13.00 10.12 13.99
C VAL A 366 12.09 9.94 15.21
N PRO A 367 10.83 9.50 15.03
CA PRO A 367 9.95 9.22 16.15
C PRO A 367 10.36 7.92 16.84
N VAL A 368 10.83 8.02 18.08
CA VAL A 368 11.24 6.88 18.90
C VAL A 368 10.46 6.89 20.20
N ARG A 369 9.77 5.79 20.49
CA ARG A 369 9.18 5.56 21.80
C ARG A 369 10.15 4.77 22.68
N ILE A 370 10.38 5.31 23.87
CA ILE A 370 11.28 4.76 24.87
C ILE A 370 10.43 4.32 26.08
N SER A 371 10.43 3.02 26.33
CA SER A 371 9.63 2.36 27.36
C SER A 371 10.42 2.14 28.64
N GLY A 372 9.73 2.16 29.79
CA GLY A 372 10.33 1.87 31.10
C GLY A 372 11.11 3.04 31.72
N VAL A 373 11.02 4.24 31.14
CA VAL A 373 11.76 5.43 31.60
C VAL A 373 11.48 5.78 33.06
N TRP A 374 10.21 5.78 33.49
CA TRP A 374 9.83 6.03 34.89
C TRP A 374 10.48 5.05 35.87
N PHE A 375 10.59 3.78 35.48
CA PHE A 375 11.12 2.73 36.34
C PHE A 375 12.64 2.82 36.43
N ASN A 376 13.31 3.07 35.31
CA ASN A 376 14.76 3.22 35.29
C ASN A 376 15.20 4.49 36.04
N TRP A 377 14.45 5.59 35.91
CA TRP A 377 14.65 6.78 36.73
C TRP A 377 14.49 6.49 38.22
N LEU A 378 13.45 5.74 38.60
CA LEU A 378 13.22 5.36 39.99
C LEU A 378 14.38 4.50 40.53
N ARG A 379 14.84 3.49 39.78
CA ARG A 379 16.00 2.66 40.17
C ARG A 379 17.30 3.46 40.27
N ALA A 380 17.51 4.44 39.39
CA ALA A 380 18.69 5.30 39.43
C ALA A 380 18.69 6.26 40.63
N THR A 381 17.51 6.65 41.11
CA THR A 381 17.37 7.59 42.24
C THR A 381 17.14 6.90 43.59
N ARG A 382 16.69 5.64 43.59
CA ARG A 382 16.37 4.83 44.76
C ARG A 382 16.87 3.39 44.59
N PRO A 383 18.07 3.06 45.10
CA PRO A 383 18.67 1.73 44.93
C PRO A 383 17.87 0.57 45.52
N ASP A 384 16.97 0.84 46.48
CA ASP A 384 16.06 -0.12 47.11
C ASP A 384 14.82 -0.45 46.27
N THR A 385 14.67 0.17 45.09
CA THR A 385 13.56 -0.11 44.17
C THR A 385 13.57 -1.58 43.73
N PRO A 386 12.43 -2.31 43.85
CA PRO A 386 12.34 -3.69 43.40
C PRO A 386 12.78 -3.90 41.95
N ALA A 387 13.37 -5.06 41.65
CA ALA A 387 13.87 -5.38 40.32
C ALA A 387 12.77 -5.48 39.24
N THR A 388 11.51 -5.69 39.65
CA THR A 388 10.36 -5.87 38.76
C THR A 388 9.37 -4.72 38.93
N MET A 389 8.93 -4.12 37.80
CA MET A 389 7.98 -3.00 37.79
C MET A 389 6.67 -3.28 38.54
N SER A 390 6.16 -4.51 38.48
CA SER A 390 4.90 -4.91 39.12
C SER A 390 4.98 -4.92 40.65
N LEU A 391 6.18 -4.99 41.21
CA LEU A 391 6.41 -5.00 42.66
C LEU A 391 6.57 -3.59 43.24
N VAL A 392 6.66 -2.55 42.40
CA VAL A 392 6.71 -1.16 42.85
C VAL A 392 5.33 -0.73 43.35
N PRO A 393 5.18 -0.26 44.60
CA PRO A 393 3.90 0.20 45.12
C PRO A 393 3.26 1.27 44.23
N LYS A 394 1.94 1.17 44.00
CA LYS A 394 1.19 2.09 43.13
C LYS A 394 1.46 3.58 43.41
N PRO A 395 1.48 4.07 44.67
CA PRO A 395 1.78 5.48 44.94
C PRO A 395 3.18 5.91 44.45
N GLN A 396 4.18 5.03 44.59
CA GLN A 396 5.54 5.32 44.15
C GLN A 396 5.64 5.31 42.62
N ARG A 397 4.95 4.37 41.97
CA ARG A 397 4.85 4.33 40.50
C ARG A 397 4.20 5.59 39.96
N ASP A 398 3.07 6.00 40.53
CA ASP A 398 2.31 7.16 40.06
C ASP A 398 3.12 8.45 40.29
N GLN A 399 3.85 8.56 41.41
CA GLN A 399 4.81 9.65 41.67
C GLN A 399 5.95 9.67 40.64
N ALA A 400 6.54 8.52 40.32
CA ALA A 400 7.61 8.42 39.32
C ALA A 400 7.12 8.82 37.93
N LYS A 401 5.93 8.36 37.53
CA LYS A 401 5.30 8.71 36.25
C LYS A 401 5.01 10.22 36.15
N ALA A 402 4.48 10.83 37.21
CA ALA A 402 4.28 12.27 37.29
C ALA A 402 5.61 13.03 37.14
N ARG A 403 6.67 12.55 37.79
CA ARG A 403 8.00 13.16 37.67
C ARG A 403 8.57 13.12 36.26
N ILE A 404 8.36 12.01 35.54
CA ILE A 404 8.73 11.91 34.12
C ILE A 404 7.93 12.91 33.28
N ALA A 405 6.64 13.12 33.58
CA ALA A 405 5.83 14.11 32.90
C ALA A 405 6.40 15.53 33.03
N ASP A 406 6.88 15.90 34.22
CA ASP A 406 7.56 17.18 34.44
C ASP A 406 8.88 17.25 33.65
N TYR A 407 9.66 16.17 33.66
CA TYR A 407 11.00 16.14 33.05
C TYR A 407 10.95 16.24 31.53
N VAL A 408 9.91 15.69 30.91
CA VAL A 408 9.72 15.76 29.46
C VAL A 408 9.54 17.20 28.96
N GLN A 409 8.98 18.10 29.76
CA GLN A 409 8.79 19.50 29.36
C GLN A 409 10.11 20.25 29.24
N ASP A 410 11.01 20.08 30.23
CA ASP A 410 12.18 20.96 30.38
C ASP A 410 13.52 20.22 30.40
N LYS A 411 13.59 19.02 30.99
CA LYS A 411 14.87 18.34 31.27
C LYS A 411 15.31 17.37 30.18
N PHE A 412 14.37 16.72 29.52
CA PHE A 412 14.67 15.74 28.48
C PHE A 412 14.91 16.42 27.14
N ARG A 413 14.29 17.58 26.87
CA ARG A 413 14.58 18.33 25.66
C ARG A 413 16.05 18.75 25.63
N GLY A 414 16.75 18.43 24.55
CA GLY A 414 18.19 18.66 24.40
C GLY A 414 19.07 17.61 25.08
N MET A 415 18.51 16.65 25.82
CA MET A 415 19.28 15.56 26.42
C MET A 415 19.89 14.68 25.34
N MET A 416 21.16 14.32 25.54
CA MET A 416 21.85 13.36 24.70
C MET A 416 21.54 11.93 25.17
N LEU A 417 21.28 11.04 24.22
CA LEU A 417 21.09 9.62 24.43
C LEU A 417 22.06 8.82 23.55
N PHE A 418 22.55 7.72 24.08
CA PHE A 418 23.36 6.73 23.36
C PHE A 418 22.53 5.48 23.13
N THR A 419 22.57 4.94 21.92
CA THR A 419 21.85 3.72 21.56
C THR A 419 22.80 2.53 21.52
N GLU A 420 22.38 1.42 22.11
CA GLU A 420 23.16 0.16 22.08
C GLU A 420 22.22 -1.04 21.87
N VAL A 421 22.76 -2.08 21.24
CA VAL A 421 22.10 -3.39 21.14
C VAL A 421 22.62 -4.27 22.27
N THR A 422 21.72 -4.75 23.12
CA THR A 422 22.04 -5.67 24.21
C THR A 422 22.23 -7.11 23.69
N ASP A 423 22.83 -7.99 24.50
CA ASP A 423 23.04 -9.41 24.18
C ASP A 423 21.74 -10.17 23.82
N ASN A 424 20.59 -9.68 24.31
CA ASN A 424 19.27 -10.24 24.00
C ASN A 424 18.64 -9.62 22.74
N ASN A 425 19.44 -9.00 21.88
CA ASN A 425 19.03 -8.31 20.66
C ASN A 425 17.96 -7.23 20.89
N ARG A 426 17.97 -6.58 22.07
CA ARG A 426 17.09 -5.44 22.37
C ARG A 426 17.87 -4.15 22.27
N VAL A 427 17.28 -3.15 21.62
CA VAL A 427 17.84 -1.79 21.56
C VAL A 427 17.45 -1.02 22.81
N VAL A 428 18.46 -0.44 23.47
CA VAL A 428 18.26 0.42 24.65
C VAL A 428 18.91 1.77 24.43
N THR A 429 18.45 2.74 25.22
CA THR A 429 19.01 4.09 25.26
C THR A 429 19.67 4.33 26.62
N ARG A 430 20.84 4.95 26.65
CA ARG A 430 21.58 5.34 27.85
C ARG A 430 21.79 6.84 27.90
N THR A 431 21.86 7.39 29.11
CA THR A 431 22.29 8.78 29.32
C THR A 431 23.83 8.89 29.21
N PRO A 432 24.39 10.11 29.12
CA PRO A 432 25.85 10.30 29.07
C PRO A 432 26.61 9.78 30.29
N HIS A 433 25.91 9.53 31.40
CA HIS A 433 26.47 8.96 32.62
C HIS A 433 26.38 7.42 32.66
N GLY A 434 26.01 6.77 31.55
CA GLY A 434 25.89 5.31 31.44
C GLY A 434 24.62 4.69 32.05
N ASN A 435 23.76 5.51 32.66
CA ASN A 435 22.49 5.04 33.22
C ASN A 435 21.54 4.61 32.09
N LEU A 436 20.87 3.47 32.27
CA LEU A 436 19.81 3.04 31.37
C LEU A 436 18.67 4.07 31.40
N PHE A 437 18.38 4.69 30.26
CA PHE A 437 17.26 5.61 30.11
C PHE A 437 15.98 4.81 29.84
N GLY A 438 16.00 3.91 28.85
CA GLY A 438 14.89 3.01 28.58
C GLY A 438 15.09 2.10 27.38
N TYR A 439 14.07 1.32 27.09
CA TYR A 439 14.06 0.34 25.99
C TYR A 439 13.35 0.94 24.78
N VAL A 440 13.96 0.86 23.60
CA VAL A 440 13.31 1.29 22.35
C VAL A 440 12.14 0.35 22.06
N GLN A 441 11.01 0.92 21.64
CA GLN A 441 9.83 0.12 21.25
C GLN A 441 10.14 -0.69 19.99
N LYS A 442 9.53 -1.88 19.92
CA LYS A 442 9.46 -2.68 18.70
C LYS A 442 9.00 -1.84 17.50
N ASP A 443 9.67 -2.04 16.37
CA ASP A 443 9.54 -1.37 15.08
C ASP A 443 10.18 0.02 15.01
N HIS A 444 10.79 0.50 16.10
CA HIS A 444 11.57 1.74 16.13
C HIS A 444 13.08 1.47 16.23
N GLU A 445 13.50 0.20 16.40
CA GLU A 445 14.89 -0.18 16.62
C GLU A 445 15.81 0.24 15.49
N LEU A 446 15.41 -0.02 14.24
CA LEU A 446 16.21 0.33 13.07
C LEU A 446 16.49 1.83 13.00
N ALA A 447 15.50 2.66 13.33
CA ALA A 447 15.68 4.11 13.37
C ALA A 447 16.66 4.51 14.49
N ALA A 448 16.52 3.93 15.68
CA ALA A 448 17.34 4.26 16.83
C ALA A 448 18.80 3.81 16.70
N ILE A 449 19.12 2.73 15.96
CA ILE A 449 20.50 2.25 15.81
C ILE A 449 21.24 2.84 14.60
N ARG A 450 20.58 3.66 13.76
CA ARG A 450 21.23 4.31 12.60
C ARG A 450 22.38 5.23 13.01
N HIS A 451 22.30 5.80 14.20
CA HIS A 451 23.32 6.64 14.80
C HIS A 451 23.58 6.19 16.23
N ASP A 452 24.81 6.37 16.71
CA ASP A 452 25.19 6.03 18.08
C ASP A 452 24.71 7.08 19.10
N GLN A 453 24.51 8.32 18.63
CA GLN A 453 24.23 9.48 19.46
C GLN A 453 23.04 10.28 18.95
N TRP A 454 22.14 10.56 19.88
CA TRP A 454 20.87 11.22 19.61
C TRP A 454 20.64 12.37 20.55
N ARG A 455 20.03 13.43 20.06
CA ARG A 455 19.44 14.50 20.87
C ARG A 455 17.93 14.34 20.89
N ILE A 456 17.33 14.38 22.07
CA ILE A 456 15.86 14.50 22.19
C ILE A 456 15.47 15.92 21.75
N ALA A 457 15.00 16.08 20.53
CA ALA A 457 14.58 17.38 19.98
C ALA A 457 13.21 17.79 20.53
N TRP A 458 12.34 16.81 20.69
CA TRP A 458 11.00 16.93 21.26
C TRP A 458 10.64 15.69 22.05
N ALA A 459 9.80 15.84 23.07
CA ALA A 459 9.26 14.71 23.81
C ALA A 459 7.86 14.98 24.37
N HIS A 460 7.09 13.91 24.52
CA HIS A 460 5.85 13.83 25.28
C HIS A 460 5.82 12.54 26.11
N VAL A 461 4.97 12.47 27.13
CA VAL A 461 4.86 11.29 28.02
C VAL A 461 3.51 10.59 27.84
N VAL A 462 3.51 9.27 27.79
CA VAL A 462 2.28 8.46 27.95
C VAL A 462 2.56 7.32 28.91
N ASP A 463 1.87 7.33 30.04
CA ASP A 463 2.00 6.33 31.11
C ASP A 463 3.44 6.16 31.64
N GLY A 464 4.22 7.26 31.69
CA GLY A 464 5.62 7.26 32.10
C GLY A 464 6.61 6.70 31.06
N ASN A 465 6.14 6.40 29.84
CA ASN A 465 7.00 6.15 28.69
C ASN A 465 7.18 7.45 27.91
N VAL A 466 8.35 7.62 27.30
CA VAL A 466 8.69 8.84 26.54
C VAL A 466 8.47 8.58 25.06
N TYR A 467 7.73 9.46 24.42
CA TYR A 467 7.55 9.54 22.98
C TYR A 467 8.41 10.71 22.53
N SER A 468 9.44 10.46 21.75
CA SER A 468 10.44 11.47 21.40
C SER A 468 10.66 11.58 19.91
N ILE A 469 11.02 12.77 19.45
CA ILE A 469 11.65 12.98 18.16
C ILE A 469 13.15 13.08 18.43
N LEU A 470 13.91 12.11 17.91
CA LEU A 470 15.36 12.02 18.09
C LEU A 470 16.07 12.57 16.86
N GLU A 471 16.87 13.61 17.05
CA GLU A 471 17.75 14.13 16.01
C GLU A 471 19.14 13.50 16.15
N PRO A 472 19.78 13.04 15.05
CA PRO A 472 21.12 12.53 15.13
C PRO A 472 22.09 13.66 15.51
N ILE A 473 22.99 13.38 16.44
CA ILE A 473 24.11 14.29 16.72
C ILE A 473 25.17 13.95 15.68
N MET A 474 25.24 14.73 14.60
CA MET A 474 26.30 14.57 13.60
C MET A 474 27.65 14.76 14.29
N ALA A 475 28.54 13.78 14.11
CA ALA A 475 29.95 13.91 14.47
C ALA A 475 30.68 14.81 13.49
#